data_AF-A0A5C8LDM9-F1
#
_entry.id   AF-A0A5C8LDM9-F1
#
_cell.length_a   1.000
_cell.length_b   1.000
_cell.length_c   1.000
_cell.angle_alpha   90.00
_cell.angle_beta   90.00
_cell.angle_gamma   90.00
#
_symmetry.space_group_name_H-M   'P 1'
#
loop_
_entity.id
_entity.type
_entity.pdbx_description
1 polymer ?
#
loop_
_entity_poly.entity_id
_entity_poly.type
_entity_poly.pdbx_seq_one_letter_code
_entity_poly.pdbx_strand_id
1 'polypeptide(L)'
;MSCFRGFYSFWSKIRDRKLKEAAHEHGVTITKLIDHTLADLADFQQTSGRSDPYKVYTPFYKKLNTYLQTFHQPSSPITSNDLQTVDLQVMEGGPDLLGLF
;
A
#
# COMPACT_ATOMS: atom_id res chain seq x y z
N MET A 1 1.32 3.66 22.89
CA MET A 1 1.93 2.82 21.84
C MET A 1 2.12 3.71 20.62
N SER A 2 3.36 3.91 20.16
CA SER A 2 3.66 4.86 19.08
C SER A 2 3.86 4.13 17.75
N CYS A 3 3.11 4.51 16.73
CA CYS A 3 3.17 3.90 15.40
C CYS A 3 3.83 4.86 14.41
N PHE A 4 4.70 4.35 13.53
CA PHE A 4 5.30 5.12 12.45
C PHE A 4 5.25 4.37 11.12
N ARG A 5 5.16 5.11 10.01
CA ARG A 5 5.24 4.57 8.65
C ARG A 5 6.70 4.28 8.30
N GLY A 6 6.99 3.01 8.02
CA GLY A 6 8.31 2.59 7.55
C GLY A 6 8.46 2.76 6.03
N PHE A 7 9.69 2.96 5.57
CA PHE A 7 10.04 3.09 4.16
C PHE A 7 11.12 2.07 3.75
N TYR A 8 11.11 1.63 2.50
CA TYR A 8 12.07 0.62 2.00
C TYR A 8 13.42 1.17 1.53
N SER A 9 13.61 2.50 1.46
CA SER A 9 14.90 3.06 1.06
C SER A 9 16.01 2.69 2.04
N PHE A 10 17.24 2.57 1.54
CA PHE A 10 18.41 2.16 2.33
C PHE A 10 18.59 3.03 3.59
N TRP A 11 18.53 4.36 3.43
CA TRP A 11 18.63 5.32 4.51
C TRP A 11 17.52 5.18 5.56
N SER A 12 16.28 4.93 5.12
CA SER A 12 15.14 4.74 6.02
C SER A 12 15.32 3.49 6.87
N LYS A 13 15.81 2.38 6.29
CA LYS A 13 16.08 1.15 7.05
C LYS A 13 17.09 1.36 8.18
N ILE A 14 18.17 2.11 7.90
CA ILE A 14 19.19 2.42 8.92
C ILE A 14 18.59 3.26 10.03
N ARG A 15 17.85 4.32 9.68
CA ARG A 15 17.18 5.21 10.63
C ARG A 15 16.17 4.46 11.49
N ASP A 16 15.30 3.67 10.86
CA ASP A 16 14.24 2.91 11.54
C ASP A 16 14.83 1.87 12.51
N ARG A 17 15.98 1.27 12.16
CA ARG A 17 16.73 0.39 13.08
C ARG A 17 17.22 1.14 14.31
N LYS A 18 17.90 2.27 14.12
CA LYS A 18 18.39 3.11 15.23
C LYS A 18 17.24 3.60 16.13
N LEU A 19 16.12 3.96 15.53
CA LEU A 19 14.91 4.38 16.25
C LEU A 19 14.37 3.24 17.12
N LYS A 20 14.36 2.01 16.60
CA LYS A 20 13.94 0.82 17.35
C LYS A 20 14.87 0.49 18.51
N GLU A 21 16.19 0.60 18.29
CA GLU A 21 17.19 0.40 19.34
C GLU A 21 17.02 1.42 20.47
N ALA A 22 16.93 2.71 20.14
CA ALA A 22 16.72 3.77 21.14
C ALA A 22 15.37 3.63 21.87
N ALA A 23 14.29 3.29 21.17
CA ALA A 23 12.98 3.07 21.80
C ALA A 23 13.01 1.90 22.79
N HIS A 24 13.71 0.82 22.43
CA HIS A 24 13.91 -0.33 23.32
C HIS A 24 14.69 0.05 24.59
N GLU A 25 15.77 0.82 24.46
CA GLU A 25 16.56 1.32 25.60
C GLU A 25 15.74 2.16 26.58
N HIS A 26 14.77 2.93 26.07
CA HIS A 26 13.88 3.76 26.89
C HIS A 26 12.57 3.06 27.31
N GLY A 27 12.42 1.76 27.05
CA GLY A 27 11.21 1.01 27.42
C GLY A 27 9.95 1.44 26.64
N VAL A 28 10.11 2.09 25.49
CA VAL A 28 9.01 2.57 24.65
C VAL A 28 8.69 1.54 23.58
N THR A 29 7.45 1.07 23.54
CA THR A 29 6.97 0.21 22.45
C THR A 29 6.67 1.03 21.20
N ILE A 30 7.40 0.74 20.12
CA ILE A 30 7.14 1.29 18.79
C ILE A 30 6.71 0.19 17.82
N THR A 31 5.75 0.51 16.95
CA THR A 31 5.26 -0.38 15.90
C THR A 31 5.54 0.25 14.54
N LYS A 32 6.17 -0.51 13.65
CA LYS A 32 6.41 -0.12 12.26
C LYS A 32 5.26 -0.61 11.40
N LEU A 33 4.59 0.30 10.70
CA LEU A 33 3.57 -0.03 9.71
C LEU A 33 4.10 0.23 8.30
N ILE A 34 3.96 -0.74 7.40
CA ILE A 34 4.32 -0.59 5.99
C ILE A 34 3.01 -0.41 5.22
N ASP A 35 2.75 0.82 4.77
CA ASP A 35 1.47 1.19 4.15
C ASP A 35 1.62 1.72 2.70
N HIS A 36 2.85 1.79 2.18
CA HIS A 36 3.10 2.38 0.86
C HIS A 36 3.29 1.32 -0.23
N THR A 37 3.25 0.03 0.11
CA THR A 37 3.33 -1.07 -0.85
C THR A 37 1.97 -1.75 -0.96
N LEU A 38 1.58 -2.11 -2.19
CA LEU A 38 0.30 -2.80 -2.46
C LEU A 38 0.21 -4.18 -1.78
N ALA A 39 1.37 -4.77 -1.47
CA ALA A 39 1.47 -6.04 -0.76
C ALA A 39 2.62 -5.96 0.25
N ASP A 40 2.56 -6.81 1.28
CA ASP A 40 3.74 -7.10 2.08
C ASP A 40 4.75 -7.86 1.21
N LEU A 41 5.95 -7.30 1.06
CA LEU A 41 6.99 -7.89 0.22
C LEU A 41 7.51 -9.23 0.75
N ALA A 42 7.52 -9.42 2.08
CA ALA A 42 7.97 -10.66 2.69
C ALA A 42 6.97 -11.78 2.43
N ASP A 43 5.68 -11.49 2.62
CA ASP A 43 4.60 -12.44 2.37
C ASP A 43 4.46 -12.77 0.88
N PHE A 44 4.58 -11.74 0.02
CA PHE A 44 4.62 -11.93 -1.43
C PHE A 44 5.77 -12.84 -1.86
N GLN A 45 6.98 -12.65 -1.32
CA GLN A 45 8.14 -13.48 -1.65
C GLN A 45 7.90 -14.94 -1.24
N GLN A 46 7.40 -15.17 -0.02
CA GLN A 46 7.06 -16.51 0.46
C GLN A 46 6.02 -17.19 -0.44
N THR A 47 4.98 -16.46 -0.84
CA THR A 47 3.91 -16.97 -1.72
C THR A 47 4.39 -17.23 -3.15
N SER A 48 5.39 -16.48 -3.62
CA SER A 48 5.93 -16.64 -4.98
C SER A 48 6.67 -17.97 -5.19
N GLY A 49 7.09 -18.64 -4.09
CA GLY A 49 7.87 -19.88 -4.13
C GLY A 49 9.30 -19.69 -4.65
N ARG A 50 9.79 -18.46 -4.77
CA ARG A 50 11.16 -18.16 -5.21
C ARG A 50 12.03 -17.74 -4.03
N SER A 51 13.24 -18.29 -3.98
CA SER A 51 14.31 -17.87 -3.06
C SER A 51 14.82 -16.47 -3.38
N ASP A 52 14.97 -16.17 -4.67
CA ASP A 52 15.59 -14.95 -5.15
C ASP A 52 14.58 -13.91 -5.65
N PRO A 53 14.86 -12.61 -5.44
CA PRO A 53 14.01 -11.54 -5.95
C PRO A 53 13.98 -11.51 -7.48
N TYR A 54 12.86 -11.07 -8.02
CA TYR A 54 12.69 -10.91 -9.46
C TYR A 54 13.62 -9.82 -10.01
N LYS A 55 14.37 -10.16 -11.05
CA LYS A 55 15.24 -9.22 -11.79
C LYS A 55 14.55 -8.56 -12.98
N VAL A 56 13.45 -9.14 -13.45
CA VAL A 56 12.69 -8.68 -14.63
C VAL A 56 11.28 -8.30 -14.19
N TYR A 57 10.80 -7.16 -14.68
CA TYR A 57 9.51 -6.59 -14.31
C TYR A 57 8.32 -7.47 -14.70
N THR A 58 8.27 -7.98 -15.92
CA THR A 58 7.11 -8.75 -16.42
C THR A 58 6.74 -9.97 -15.56
N PRO A 59 7.67 -10.90 -15.23
CA PRO A 59 7.34 -12.03 -14.37
C PRO A 59 7.02 -11.62 -12.93
N PHE A 60 7.62 -10.53 -12.44
CA PHE A 60 7.26 -9.94 -11.16
C PHE A 60 5.81 -9.47 -11.16
N TYR A 61 5.43 -8.62 -12.12
CA TYR A 61 4.09 -8.05 -12.21
C TYR A 61 3.02 -9.12 -12.36
N LYS A 62 3.25 -10.15 -13.18
CA LYS A 62 2.31 -11.28 -13.33
C LYS A 62 2.03 -11.95 -11.99
N LYS A 63 3.09 -12.25 -11.22
CA LYS A 63 2.95 -12.88 -9.91
C LYS A 63 2.33 -11.96 -8.87
N LEU A 64 2.69 -10.68 -8.87
CA LEU A 64 2.06 -9.68 -8.00
C LEU A 64 0.57 -9.58 -8.26
N ASN A 65 0.15 -9.53 -9.53
CA ASN A 65 -1.26 -9.48 -9.88
C ASN A 65 -2.02 -10.74 -9.40
N THR A 66 -1.44 -11.93 -9.59
CA THR A 66 -2.02 -13.17 -9.05
C THR A 66 -2.13 -13.14 -7.53
N TYR A 67 -1.09 -12.66 -6.84
CA TYR A 67 -1.09 -12.51 -5.39
C TYR A 67 -2.20 -11.54 -4.94
N LEU A 68 -2.28 -10.36 -5.54
CA LEU A 68 -3.28 -9.35 -5.21
C LEU A 68 -4.70 -9.87 -5.43
N GLN A 69 -4.96 -10.67 -6.47
CA GLN A 69 -6.27 -11.29 -6.69
C GLN A 69 -6.61 -12.37 -5.66
N THR A 70 -5.60 -13.08 -5.14
CA THR A 70 -5.79 -14.20 -4.20
C THR A 70 -5.97 -13.70 -2.76
N PHE A 71 -5.19 -12.69 -2.38
CA PHE A 71 -5.15 -12.14 -1.02
C PHE A 71 -5.83 -10.77 -0.94
N HIS A 72 -6.69 -10.44 -1.92
CA HIS A 72 -7.44 -9.19 -1.91
C HIS A 72 -8.33 -9.13 -0.67
N GLN A 73 -7.98 -8.26 0.27
CA GLN A 73 -8.85 -7.87 1.37
C GLN A 73 -9.37 -6.47 1.06
N PRO A 74 -10.54 -6.34 0.41
CA PRO A 74 -11.09 -5.02 0.15
C PRO A 74 -11.37 -4.33 1.50
N SER A 75 -10.88 -3.10 1.67
CA SER A 75 -11.08 -2.31 2.90
C SER A 75 -12.56 -2.08 3.21
N SER A 76 -13.42 -2.22 2.21
CA SER A 76 -14.88 -2.18 2.34
C SER A 76 -15.48 -3.19 1.36
N PRO A 77 -16.54 -3.92 1.73
CA PRO A 77 -17.29 -4.75 0.80
C PRO A 77 -18.04 -3.92 -0.27
N ILE A 78 -18.15 -2.60 -0.07
CA ILE A 78 -18.81 -1.67 -0.99
C ILE A 78 -17.84 -1.32 -2.11
N THR A 79 -18.21 -1.64 -3.34
CA THR A 79 -17.46 -1.29 -4.55
C THR A 79 -17.95 0.05 -5.10
N SER A 80 -17.20 0.67 -6.01
CA SER A 80 -17.62 1.94 -6.61
C SER A 80 -18.97 1.87 -7.33
N ASN A 81 -19.38 0.67 -7.77
CA ASN A 81 -20.68 0.44 -8.41
C ASN A 81 -21.84 0.42 -7.42
N ASP A 82 -21.57 0.22 -6.12
CA ASP A 82 -22.57 0.22 -5.06
C ASP A 82 -22.83 1.64 -4.51
N LEU A 83 -22.04 2.63 -4.94
CA LEU A 83 -22.24 4.03 -4.58
C LEU A 83 -23.40 4.60 -5.39
N GLN A 84 -24.44 5.07 -4.70
CA GLN A 84 -25.44 5.94 -5.30
C GLN A 84 -24.81 7.32 -5.55
N THR A 85 -24.23 7.52 -6.72
CA THR A 85 -23.71 8.82 -7.16
C THR A 85 -24.81 9.62 -7.85
N VAL A 86 -24.71 10.95 -7.75
CA VAL A 86 -25.56 11.87 -8.51
C VAL A 86 -24.99 11.97 -9.91
N ASP A 87 -25.85 11.91 -10.93
CA ASP A 87 -25.43 12.11 -12.31
C ASP A 87 -25.03 13.58 -12.52
N LEU A 88 -23.74 13.80 -12.79
CA LEU A 88 -23.17 15.14 -12.97
C LEU A 88 -23.75 15.85 -14.20
N GLN A 89 -24.35 15.11 -15.14
CA GLN A 89 -25.00 15.71 -16.31
C GLN A 89 -26.35 16.36 -15.98
N VAL A 90 -26.92 16.08 -14.81
CA VAL A 90 -28.27 16.55 -14.40
C VAL A 90 -28.20 17.80 -13.52
N MET A 91 -27.01 18.34 -13.24
CA MET A 91 -26.89 19.63 -12.56
C MET A 91 -27.22 20.79 -13.52
N GLU A 92 -28.53 21.03 -13.72
CA GLU A 92 -29.14 22.22 -14.32
C GLU A 92 -28.76 23.50 -13.52
N GLY A 93 -27.49 23.91 -13.59
CA GLY A 93 -26.99 25.14 -12.96
C GLY A 93 -25.54 25.13 -12.44
N GLY A 94 -24.74 24.07 -12.67
CA GLY A 94 -23.32 24.05 -12.30
C GLY A 94 -22.43 24.71 -13.36
N PRO A 95 -21.42 25.54 -12.99
CA PRO A 95 -20.52 26.13 -13.97
C PRO A 95 -19.76 25.02 -14.71
N ASP A 96 -19.62 25.22 -16.02
CA ASP A 96 -18.98 24.32 -16.97
C ASP A 96 -17.50 24.10 -16.61
N LEU A 97 -17.23 23.16 -15.71
CA LEU A 97 -15.89 22.83 -15.22
C LEU A 97 -15.08 21.98 -16.22
N LEU A 98 -15.66 21.62 -17.37
CA LEU A 98 -15.01 20.79 -18.39
C LEU A 98 -14.51 21.59 -19.61
N GLY A 99 -14.67 22.91 -19.63
CA GLY A 99 -14.17 23.78 -20.71
C GLY A 99 -12.74 24.32 -20.52
N LEU A 100 -11.95 23.79 -19.57
CA LEU A 100 -10.63 24.33 -19.19
C LEU A 100 -9.43 23.38 -19.42
N PHE A 101 -9.57 22.37 -20.28
CA PHE A 101 -8.43 21.56 -20.76
C PHE A 101 -8.48 21.35 -22.28
#